data_AF-A0A7T8ED67-F1
#
_entry.id   AF-A0A7T8ED67-F1
#
_cell.length_a   1.000
_cell.length_b   1.000
_cell.length_c   1.000
_cell.angle_alpha   90.00
_cell.angle_beta   90.00
_cell.angle_gamma   90.00
#
_symmetry.space_group_name_H-M   'P 1'
#
loop_
_entity.id
_entity.type
_entity.pdbx_description
1 polymer ?
#
loop_
_entity_poly.entity_id
_entity_poly.type
_entity_poly.pdbx_seq_one_letter_code
_entity_poly.pdbx_strand_id
1 'polypeptide(L)'
;MPEPKTGASLLEPPVGISSARNIQEIKGVIDPGAIDGNSRLAIIMRGLPGSGKSYWVRQFIQELPARIAQNVTERGLCSTDSFFYQNNRYCFDIARLPEFHQLNLSRFIEALASGMPVVICDNTNMALWEFAAYQAAAKALNYRVHIQQIGDVRSKIHQRECAKRNKHGVSLNSIQRMASQFQRN
;
A
#
# COMPACT_ATOMS: atom_id res chain seq x y z
N MET A 1 -37.89 -7.50 2.37
CA MET A 1 -36.55 -7.72 1.78
C MET A 1 -35.78 -6.42 1.92
N PRO A 2 -34.62 -6.34 2.60
CA PRO A 2 -33.88 -5.08 2.64
C PRO A 2 -32.99 -4.97 1.39
N GLU A 3 -33.02 -3.78 0.79
CA GLU A 3 -32.31 -3.37 -0.42
C GLU A 3 -30.78 -3.41 -0.30
N PRO A 4 -30.04 -3.53 -1.43
CA PRO A 4 -28.58 -3.52 -1.43
C PRO A 4 -28.04 -2.11 -1.13
N LYS A 5 -27.18 -1.99 -0.11
CA LYS A 5 -26.44 -0.75 0.15
C LYS A 5 -25.32 -0.57 -0.88
N THR A 6 -25.66 0.07 -2.00
CA THR A 6 -24.70 0.80 -2.84
C THR A 6 -24.20 2.03 -2.08
N GLY A 7 -22.88 2.17 -1.96
CA GLY A 7 -22.28 3.36 -1.37
C GLY A 7 -20.84 3.11 -0.99
N ALA A 8 -19.92 3.68 -1.76
CA ALA A 8 -18.54 3.86 -1.32
C ALA A 8 -18.57 4.58 0.04
N SER A 9 -18.28 3.83 1.11
CA SER A 9 -18.21 4.39 2.45
C SER A 9 -17.06 5.39 2.49
N LEU A 10 -17.42 6.68 2.48
CA LEU A 10 -16.61 7.79 2.92
C LEU A 10 -16.24 7.50 4.38
N LEU A 11 -15.14 6.79 4.60
CA LEU A 11 -14.58 6.60 5.92
C LEU A 11 -13.88 7.92 6.29
N GLU A 12 -14.43 8.58 7.32
CA GLU A 12 -13.83 9.75 7.95
C GLU A 12 -12.35 9.50 8.31
N PRO A 13 -11.51 10.55 8.30
CA PRO A 13 -10.11 10.42 8.70
C PRO A 13 -10.03 9.94 10.16
N PRO A 14 -9.08 9.03 10.48
CA PRO A 14 -9.04 8.40 11.79
C PRO A 14 -8.72 9.39 12.91
N VAL A 15 -9.55 9.41 13.96
CA VAL A 15 -9.26 10.10 15.22
C VAL A 15 -8.02 9.45 15.88
N GLY A 16 -7.05 10.27 16.28
CA GLY A 16 -5.88 9.87 17.09
C GLY A 16 -4.56 9.64 16.35
N ILE A 17 -4.52 9.77 15.03
CA ILE A 17 -3.28 9.94 14.24
C ILE A 17 -3.55 11.15 13.37
N SER A 18 -2.75 12.21 13.46
CA SER A 18 -2.91 13.32 12.53
C SER A 18 -2.57 12.82 11.13
N SER A 19 -3.59 12.39 10.38
CA SER A 19 -3.51 12.05 8.96
C SER A 19 -2.90 13.21 8.16
N ALA A 20 -3.12 14.45 8.62
CA ALA A 20 -2.49 15.66 8.09
C ALA A 20 -0.96 15.69 8.28
N ARG A 21 -0.41 15.27 9.44
CA ARG A 21 1.04 15.28 9.68
C ARG A 21 1.80 14.34 8.74
N ASN A 22 1.31 13.10 8.56
CA ASN A 22 2.01 12.13 7.69
C ASN A 22 1.97 12.54 6.21
N ILE A 23 0.88 13.18 5.74
CA ILE A 23 0.81 13.69 4.34
C ILE A 23 1.69 14.94 4.18
N GLN A 24 1.74 15.83 5.18
CA GLN A 24 2.61 17.01 5.15
C GLN A 24 4.11 16.67 5.18
N GLU A 25 4.54 15.68 5.97
CA GLU A 25 5.92 15.18 5.96
C GLU A 25 6.32 14.64 4.57
N ILE A 26 5.36 14.10 3.82
CA ILE A 26 5.59 13.57 2.47
C ILE A 26 5.61 14.65 1.42
N LYS A 27 4.83 15.73 1.53
CA LYS A 27 5.01 16.90 0.65
C LYS A 27 6.43 17.46 0.71
N GLY A 28 7.15 17.22 1.80
CA GLY A 28 8.58 17.51 1.92
C GLY A 28 9.53 16.54 1.18
N VAL A 29 9.07 15.35 0.78
CA VAL A 29 9.89 14.28 0.16
C VAL A 29 9.45 13.95 -1.27
N ILE A 30 8.15 13.95 -1.54
CA ILE A 30 7.53 13.71 -2.84
C ILE A 30 6.36 14.70 -2.98
N ASP A 31 6.45 15.63 -3.92
CA ASP A 31 5.33 16.47 -4.32
C ASP A 31 4.51 15.74 -5.41
N PRO A 32 3.28 15.28 -5.12
CA PRO A 32 2.44 14.61 -6.11
C PRO A 32 2.05 15.54 -7.27
N GLY A 33 1.96 16.85 -7.03
CA GLY A 33 1.60 17.85 -8.05
C GLY A 33 2.70 18.06 -9.10
N ALA A 34 3.95 17.74 -8.75
CA ALA A 34 5.11 17.81 -9.65
C ALA A 34 5.30 16.55 -10.52
N ILE A 35 4.50 15.49 -10.31
CA ILE A 35 4.61 14.25 -11.08
C ILE A 35 4.01 14.45 -12.48
N ASP A 36 4.78 14.11 -13.50
CA ASP A 36 4.40 14.20 -14.92
C ASP A 36 4.54 12.85 -15.65
N GLY A 37 4.34 12.83 -16.97
CA GLY A 37 4.45 11.61 -17.77
C GLY A 37 5.86 11.02 -17.88
N ASN A 38 6.90 11.79 -17.56
CA ASN A 38 8.31 11.38 -17.67
C ASN A 38 8.89 10.95 -16.32
N SER A 39 8.18 11.20 -15.23
CA SER A 39 8.54 10.77 -13.88
C SER A 39 8.78 9.26 -13.83
N ARG A 40 9.66 8.83 -12.92
CA ARG A 40 9.98 7.42 -12.70
C ARG A 40 10.05 7.19 -11.19
N LEU A 41 8.89 7.03 -10.55
CA LEU A 41 8.78 6.87 -9.11
C LEU A 41 8.20 5.51 -8.74
N ALA A 42 8.95 4.73 -7.96
CA ALA A 42 8.49 3.47 -7.39
C ALA A 42 8.26 3.66 -5.89
N ILE A 43 7.03 3.48 -5.41
CA ILE A 43 6.68 3.59 -3.98
C ILE A 43 6.44 2.20 -3.43
N ILE A 44 7.20 1.82 -2.40
CA ILE A 44 7.06 0.54 -1.71
C ILE A 44 6.49 0.82 -0.33
N MET A 45 5.23 0.45 -0.11
CA MET A 45 4.58 0.63 1.18
C MET A 45 5.07 -0.41 2.19
N ARG A 46 5.19 -0.02 3.46
CA ARG A 46 5.51 -0.91 4.58
C ARG A 46 4.66 -0.58 5.79
N GLY A 47 4.29 -1.58 6.57
CA GLY A 47 3.58 -1.40 7.84
C GLY A 47 2.55 -2.49 8.14
N LEU A 48 2.08 -2.53 9.39
CA LEU A 48 1.16 -3.55 9.87
C LEU A 48 -0.18 -3.54 9.12
N PRO A 49 -0.91 -4.67 9.03
CA PRO A 49 -2.30 -4.66 8.63
C PRO A 49 -3.10 -3.65 9.46
N GLY A 50 -3.88 -2.78 8.81
CA GLY A 50 -4.62 -1.73 9.51
C GLY A 50 -3.82 -0.46 9.85
N SER A 51 -2.53 -0.37 9.50
CA SER A 51 -1.72 0.83 9.81
C SER A 51 -2.11 2.08 9.02
N GLY A 52 -2.82 1.92 7.89
CA GLY A 52 -3.28 3.02 7.04
C GLY A 52 -2.60 3.11 5.67
N LYS A 53 -1.80 2.12 5.25
CA LYS A 53 -1.12 2.11 3.94
C LYS A 53 -2.04 2.40 2.76
N SER A 54 -3.10 1.63 2.58
CA SER A 54 -4.03 1.85 1.47
C SER A 54 -4.77 3.18 1.57
N TYR A 55 -4.99 3.71 2.79
CA TYR A 55 -5.53 5.07 2.95
C TYR A 55 -4.54 6.11 2.44
N TRP A 56 -3.28 5.98 2.84
CA TRP A 56 -2.19 6.83 2.37
C TRP A 56 -2.08 6.80 0.84
N VAL A 57 -2.08 5.61 0.24
CA VAL A 57 -2.01 5.44 -1.22
C VAL A 57 -3.16 6.15 -1.93
N ARG A 58 -4.38 6.05 -1.42
CA ARG A 58 -5.54 6.75 -1.99
C ARG A 58 -5.38 8.26 -1.91
N GLN A 59 -4.90 8.81 -0.79
CA GLN A 59 -4.67 10.25 -0.66
C GLN A 59 -3.57 10.72 -1.62
N PHE A 60 -2.46 9.98 -1.72
CA PHE A 60 -1.39 10.28 -2.66
C PHE A 60 -1.89 10.31 -4.11
N ILE A 61 -2.66 9.30 -4.53
CA ILE A 61 -3.22 9.24 -5.89
C ILE A 61 -4.20 10.40 -6.17
N GLN A 62 -4.99 10.82 -5.18
CA GLN A 62 -5.92 11.94 -5.31
C GLN A 62 -5.22 13.29 -5.53
N GLU A 63 -3.98 13.43 -5.07
CA GLU A 63 -3.18 14.64 -5.29
C GLU A 63 -2.40 14.62 -6.62
N LEU A 64 -2.36 13.49 -7.35
CA LEU A 64 -1.72 13.42 -8.67
C LEU A 64 -2.55 14.13 -9.75
N PRO A 65 -1.93 14.60 -10.84
CA PRO A 65 -2.67 15.08 -12.01
C PRO A 65 -3.64 14.01 -12.53
N ALA A 66 -4.87 14.39 -12.89
CA ALA A 66 -5.98 13.47 -13.13
C ALA A 66 -5.64 12.30 -14.08
N ARG A 67 -4.95 12.57 -15.20
CA ARG A 67 -4.52 11.53 -16.16
C ARG A 67 -3.52 10.55 -15.55
N ILE A 68 -2.60 11.03 -14.72
CA ILE A 68 -1.63 10.19 -14.01
C ILE A 68 -2.36 9.38 -12.93
N ALA A 69 -3.24 10.01 -12.15
CA ALA A 69 -4.03 9.33 -11.11
C ALA A 69 -4.83 8.15 -11.66
N GLN A 70 -5.50 8.34 -12.82
CA GLN A 70 -6.22 7.28 -13.51
C GLN A 70 -5.29 6.12 -13.91
N ASN A 71 -4.19 6.43 -14.60
CA ASN A 71 -3.22 5.43 -15.03
C ASN A 71 -2.66 4.63 -13.84
N VAL A 72 -2.29 5.32 -12.75
CA VAL A 72 -1.77 4.68 -11.54
C VAL A 72 -2.82 3.76 -10.91
N THR A 73 -4.08 4.19 -10.86
CA THR A 73 -5.16 3.36 -10.29
C THR A 73 -5.40 2.09 -11.11
N GLU A 74 -5.36 2.19 -12.44
CA GLU A 74 -5.66 1.06 -13.33
C GLU A 74 -4.48 0.10 -13.49
N ARG A 75 -3.24 0.62 -13.51
CA ARG A 75 -2.05 -0.14 -13.93
C ARG A 75 -0.85 0.00 -13.02
N GLY A 76 -0.76 1.09 -12.25
CA GLY A 76 0.40 1.39 -11.39
C GLY A 76 0.26 0.89 -9.95
N LEU A 77 -0.94 0.50 -9.49
CA LEU A 77 -1.18 0.07 -8.12
C LEU A 77 -1.18 -1.46 -8.01
N CYS A 78 -0.15 -2.00 -7.37
CA CYS A 78 0.05 -3.42 -7.16
C CYS A 78 -0.18 -3.79 -5.69
N SER A 79 -1.08 -4.73 -5.44
CA SER A 79 -1.30 -5.31 -4.10
C SER A 79 -1.60 -6.80 -4.20
N THR A 80 -0.95 -7.60 -3.35
CA THR A 80 -1.20 -9.05 -3.27
C THR A 80 -2.64 -9.33 -2.84
N ASP A 81 -3.20 -8.50 -1.97
CA ASP A 81 -4.58 -8.65 -1.49
C ASP A 81 -5.62 -8.54 -2.62
N SER A 82 -5.30 -7.86 -3.73
CA SER A 82 -6.21 -7.73 -4.88
C SER A 82 -6.57 -9.08 -5.51
N PHE A 83 -5.67 -10.05 -5.47
CA PHE A 83 -5.89 -11.40 -6.03
C PHE A 83 -6.80 -12.27 -5.15
N PHE A 84 -6.98 -11.91 -3.88
CA PHE A 84 -7.87 -12.62 -2.96
C PHE A 84 -9.33 -12.16 -3.03
N TYR A 85 -9.66 -11.17 -3.87
CA TYR A 85 -11.05 -10.76 -4.07
C TYR A 85 -11.74 -11.62 -5.13
N GLN A 86 -12.86 -12.23 -4.77
CA GLN A 86 -13.75 -12.96 -5.66
C GLN A 86 -15.16 -12.42 -5.49
N ASN A 87 -15.79 -11.92 -6.57
CA ASN A 87 -17.12 -11.30 -6.51
C ASN A 87 -17.25 -10.24 -5.39
N ASN A 88 -16.26 -9.35 -5.27
CA ASN A 88 -16.14 -8.33 -4.22
C ASN A 88 -16.07 -8.85 -2.77
N ARG A 89 -15.89 -10.16 -2.55
CA ARG A 89 -15.61 -10.75 -1.24
C ARG A 89 -14.12 -11.09 -1.11
N TYR A 90 -13.53 -10.74 0.03
CA TYR A 90 -12.17 -11.14 0.36
C TYR A 90 -12.14 -12.60 0.82
N CYS A 91 -11.40 -13.44 0.10
CA CYS A 91 -11.28 -14.88 0.30
C CYS A 91 -9.81 -15.24 0.45
N PHE A 92 -9.24 -15.04 1.65
CA PHE A 92 -7.84 -15.35 1.91
C PHE A 92 -7.59 -16.87 1.89
N ASP A 93 -6.61 -17.28 1.10
CA ASP A 93 -6.11 -18.65 1.04
C ASP A 93 -4.58 -18.63 1.15
N ILE A 94 -4.08 -19.14 2.27
CA ILE A 94 -2.64 -19.17 2.53
C ILE A 94 -1.88 -20.03 1.50
N ALA A 95 -2.50 -21.05 0.91
CA ALA A 95 -1.87 -21.91 -0.08
C ALA A 95 -1.57 -21.15 -1.39
N ARG A 96 -2.36 -20.11 -1.69
CA ARG A 96 -2.18 -19.27 -2.88
C ARG A 96 -1.31 -18.05 -2.64
N LEU A 97 -0.95 -17.75 -1.39
CA LEU A 97 -0.16 -16.58 -1.05
C LEU A 97 1.18 -16.50 -1.82
N PRO A 98 1.96 -17.59 -1.98
CA PRO A 98 3.19 -17.55 -2.78
C PRO A 98 2.95 -17.22 -4.25
N GLU A 99 1.93 -17.84 -4.87
CA GLU A 99 1.51 -17.58 -6.26
C GLU A 99 1.14 -16.10 -6.43
N PHE A 100 0.31 -15.56 -5.54
CA PHE A 100 -0.15 -14.18 -5.63
C PHE A 100 0.94 -13.16 -5.35
N HIS A 101 1.93 -13.48 -4.52
CA HIS A 101 3.13 -12.65 -4.41
C HIS A 101 3.93 -12.60 -5.71
N GLN A 102 4.08 -13.73 -6.41
CA GLN A 102 4.75 -13.76 -7.71
C GLN A 102 3.97 -12.96 -8.76
N LEU A 103 2.65 -13.16 -8.86
CA LEU A 103 1.81 -12.39 -9.78
C LEU A 103 1.86 -10.88 -9.48
N ASN A 104 1.88 -10.49 -8.21
CA ASN A 104 2.02 -9.09 -7.83
C ASN A 104 3.36 -8.49 -8.24
N LEU A 105 4.46 -9.25 -8.08
CA LEU A 105 5.78 -8.83 -8.53
C LEU A 105 5.83 -8.70 -10.06
N SER A 106 5.28 -9.66 -10.80
CA SER A 106 5.20 -9.60 -12.27
C SER A 106 4.44 -8.35 -12.73
N ARG A 107 3.26 -8.09 -12.17
CA ARG A 107 2.49 -6.87 -12.47
C ARG A 107 3.26 -5.59 -12.17
N PHE A 108 4.00 -5.56 -11.06
CA PHE A 108 4.82 -4.42 -10.70
C PHE A 108 5.95 -4.19 -11.73
N ILE A 109 6.65 -5.25 -12.13
CA ILE A 109 7.71 -5.20 -13.15
C ILE A 109 7.16 -4.76 -14.51
N GLU A 110 6.01 -5.30 -14.92
CA GLU A 110 5.34 -4.93 -16.16
C GLU A 110 4.96 -3.45 -16.19
N ALA A 111 4.39 -2.92 -15.10
CA ALA A 111 4.07 -1.51 -14.98
C ALA A 111 5.34 -0.63 -15.08
N LEU A 112 6.41 -1.02 -14.41
CA LEU A 112 7.70 -0.32 -14.50
C LEU A 112 8.23 -0.33 -15.95
N ALA A 113 8.23 -1.49 -16.60
CA ALA A 113 8.74 -1.68 -17.95
C ALA A 113 7.94 -0.91 -19.01
N SER A 114 6.63 -0.71 -18.78
CA SER A 114 5.79 0.15 -19.62
C SER A 114 6.03 1.67 -19.43
N GLY A 115 6.95 2.06 -18.53
CA GLY A 115 7.29 3.46 -18.30
C GLY A 115 6.23 4.24 -17.52
N MET A 116 5.46 3.57 -16.67
CA MET A 116 4.46 4.21 -15.83
C MET A 116 5.09 5.29 -14.93
N PRO A 117 4.52 6.50 -14.86
CA PRO A 117 5.12 7.58 -14.05
C PRO A 117 5.31 7.25 -12.58
N VAL A 118 4.34 6.53 -12.02
CA VAL A 118 4.35 6.04 -10.65
C VAL A 118 3.91 4.58 -10.63
N VAL A 119 4.64 3.74 -9.91
CA VAL A 119 4.25 2.36 -9.61
C VAL A 119 4.32 2.15 -8.09
N ILE A 120 3.27 1.62 -7.49
CA ILE A 120 3.09 1.51 -6.04
C ILE A 120 2.88 0.04 -5.67
N CYS A 121 3.69 -0.46 -4.74
CA CYS A 121 3.48 -1.75 -4.10
C CYS A 121 2.81 -1.54 -2.73
N ASP A 122 1.48 -1.71 -2.64
CA ASP A 122 0.69 -1.63 -1.40
C ASP A 122 0.57 -2.99 -0.71
N ASN A 123 1.65 -3.41 -0.05
CA ASN A 123 1.73 -4.63 0.76
C ASN A 123 2.25 -4.31 2.18
N THR A 124 2.23 -5.30 3.08
CA THR A 124 2.76 -5.15 4.45
C THR A 124 4.27 -4.97 4.47
N ASN A 125 5.00 -5.73 3.64
CA ASN A 125 6.45 -5.66 3.45
C ASN A 125 7.19 -5.56 4.81
N MET A 126 6.95 -6.55 5.67
CA MET A 126 7.43 -6.62 7.05
C MET A 126 8.92 -6.90 7.15
N ALA A 127 9.46 -7.71 6.23
CA ALA A 127 10.87 -8.02 6.15
C ALA A 127 11.54 -7.38 4.93
N LEU A 128 12.84 -7.10 5.02
CA LEU A 128 13.61 -6.47 3.94
C LEU A 128 13.62 -7.32 2.66
N TRP A 129 13.69 -8.64 2.82
CA TRP A 129 13.66 -9.57 1.70
C TRP A 129 12.31 -9.60 0.97
N GLU A 130 11.20 -9.28 1.65
CA GLU A 130 9.85 -9.28 1.04
C GLU A 130 9.72 -8.22 -0.06
N PHE A 131 10.42 -7.09 0.07
CA PHE A 131 10.38 -6.02 -0.93
C PHE A 131 11.68 -5.84 -1.73
N ALA A 132 12.72 -6.62 -1.46
CA ALA A 132 14.01 -6.52 -2.13
C ALA A 132 13.89 -6.68 -3.65
N ALA A 133 13.06 -7.62 -4.12
CA ALA A 133 12.83 -7.84 -5.55
C ALA A 133 12.16 -6.63 -6.23
N TYR A 134 11.18 -6.00 -5.57
CA TYR A 134 10.52 -4.78 -6.06
C TYR A 134 11.52 -3.63 -6.16
N GLN A 135 12.34 -3.44 -5.13
CA GLN A 135 13.38 -2.39 -5.11
C GLN A 135 14.43 -2.62 -6.21
N ALA A 136 14.89 -3.86 -6.39
CA ALA A 136 15.88 -4.22 -7.40
C ALA A 136 15.33 -3.97 -8.82
N ALA A 137 14.11 -4.43 -9.10
CA ALA A 137 13.46 -4.21 -10.40
C ALA A 137 13.27 -2.73 -10.72
N ALA A 138 12.78 -1.94 -9.76
CA ALA A 138 12.60 -0.50 -9.93
C ALA A 138 13.94 0.21 -10.23
N LYS A 139 15.01 -0.10 -9.49
CA LYS A 139 16.34 0.45 -9.73
C LYS A 139 16.88 0.06 -11.12
N ALA A 140 16.73 -1.21 -11.51
CA ALA A 140 17.18 -1.71 -12.80
C ALA A 140 16.47 -1.00 -13.98
N LEU A 141 15.24 -0.54 -13.78
CA LEU A 141 14.45 0.20 -14.77
C LEU A 141 14.53 1.73 -14.56
N ASN A 142 15.52 2.23 -13.81
CA ASN A 142 15.79 3.65 -13.55
C ASN A 142 14.68 4.42 -12.83
N TYR A 143 13.94 3.75 -11.94
CA TYR A 143 12.99 4.41 -11.05
C TYR A 143 13.67 4.86 -9.76
N ARG A 144 13.33 6.07 -9.31
CA ARG A 144 13.59 6.52 -7.94
C ARG A 144 12.71 5.69 -7.00
N VAL A 145 13.34 4.95 -6.08
CA VAL A 145 12.63 4.14 -5.10
C VAL A 145 12.39 4.94 -3.82
N HIS A 146 11.14 4.98 -3.38
CA HIS A 146 10.73 5.50 -2.08
C HIS A 146 10.11 4.40 -1.23
N ILE A 147 10.68 4.14 -0.06
CA ILE A 147 10.14 3.16 0.90
C ILE A 147 9.28 3.93 1.91
N GLN A 148 7.97 3.75 1.86
CA GLN A 148 7.02 4.45 2.73
C GLN A 148 6.55 3.55 3.86
N GLN A 149 7.14 3.71 5.05
CA GLN A 149 6.61 3.08 6.26
C GLN A 149 5.43 3.89 6.82
N ILE A 150 4.35 3.22 7.19
CA ILE A 150 3.18 3.84 7.82
C ILE A 150 3.05 3.37 9.26
N GLY A 151 3.10 4.34 10.18
CA GLY A 151 2.91 4.16 11.61
C GLY A 151 4.16 3.68 12.35
N ASP A 152 4.07 3.70 13.68
CA ASP A 152 5.10 3.14 14.56
C ASP A 152 4.75 1.70 14.92
N VAL A 153 5.43 0.75 14.28
CA VAL A 153 5.24 -0.69 14.48
C VAL A 153 5.50 -1.13 15.93
N ARG A 154 6.30 -0.38 16.71
CA ARG A 154 6.62 -0.71 18.11
C ARG A 154 5.62 -0.14 19.11
N SER A 155 4.82 0.84 18.70
CA SER A 155 3.81 1.43 19.56
C SER A 155 2.68 0.44 19.82
N LYS A 156 2.53 0.02 21.08
CA LYS A 156 1.40 -0.82 21.52
C LYS A 156 0.04 -0.16 21.26
N ILE A 157 -0.02 1.18 21.32
CA ILE A 157 -1.22 1.94 20.98
C ILE A 157 -1.51 1.77 19.48
N HIS A 158 -0.50 1.96 18.62
CA HIS A 158 -0.65 1.78 17.18
C HIS A 158 -1.06 0.34 16.80
N GLN A 159 -0.47 -0.68 17.45
CA GLN A 159 -0.82 -2.08 17.24
C GLN A 159 -2.30 -2.38 17.60
N ARG A 160 -2.80 -1.81 18.71
CA ARG A 160 -4.23 -1.93 19.08
C ARG A 160 -5.14 -1.28 18.05
N GLU A 161 -4.77 -0.10 17.57
CA GLU A 161 -5.55 0.58 16.52
C GLU A 161 -5.52 -0.20 15.19
N CYS A 162 -4.38 -0.76 14.81
CA CYS A 162 -4.25 -1.66 13.66
C CYS A 162 -5.19 -2.87 13.77
N ALA A 163 -5.23 -3.52 14.94
CA ALA A 163 -6.10 -4.66 15.20
C ALA A 163 -7.59 -4.29 15.11
N LYS A 164 -7.99 -3.11 15.58
CA LYS A 164 -9.39 -2.64 15.49
C LYS A 164 -9.81 -2.27 14.07
N ARG A 165 -8.89 -1.71 13.27
CA ARG A 165 -9.21 -1.08 11.98
C ARG A 165 -9.00 -1.98 10.77
N ASN A 166 -8.23 -3.06 10.91
CA ASN A 166 -7.92 -3.90 9.76
C ASN A 166 -9.19 -4.59 9.24
N LYS A 167 -9.35 -4.60 7.91
CA LYS A 167 -10.56 -5.10 7.24
C LYS A 167 -10.61 -6.63 7.11
N HIS A 168 -9.52 -7.30 7.47
CA HIS A 168 -9.34 -8.74 7.26
C HIS A 168 -9.45 -9.55 8.55
N GLY A 169 -9.83 -8.91 9.67
CA GLY A 169 -10.04 -9.59 10.96
C GLY A 169 -8.77 -10.11 11.63
N VAL A 170 -7.60 -9.57 11.28
CA VAL A 170 -6.31 -9.92 11.90
C VAL A 170 -6.36 -9.54 13.39
N SER A 171 -6.23 -10.55 14.26
CA SER A 171 -6.32 -10.38 15.70
C SER A 171 -5.16 -9.54 16.27
N LEU A 172 -5.36 -8.95 17.45
CA LEU A 172 -4.30 -8.21 18.14
C LEU A 172 -3.05 -9.06 18.39
N ASN A 173 -3.22 -10.32 18.79
CA ASN A 173 -2.10 -11.25 18.99
C ASN A 173 -1.30 -11.45 17.70
N SER A 174 -1.99 -11.62 16.56
CA SER A 174 -1.34 -11.71 15.25
C SER A 174 -0.61 -10.42 14.87
N ILE A 175 -1.24 -9.25 15.09
CA ILE A 175 -0.60 -7.95 14.85
C ILE A 175 0.66 -7.77 15.72
N GLN A 176 0.62 -8.15 16.99
CA GLN A 176 1.77 -8.08 17.90
C GLN A 176 2.90 -9.01 17.46
N ARG A 177 2.57 -10.22 17.01
CA ARG A 177 3.54 -11.16 16.43
C ARG A 177 4.17 -10.61 15.14
N MET A 178 3.36 -10.00 14.27
CA MET A 178 3.86 -9.34 13.06
C MET A 178 4.78 -8.16 13.41
N ALA A 179 4.42 -7.37 14.41
CA ALA A 179 5.20 -6.24 14.87
C ALA A 179 6.56 -6.64 15.47
N SER A 180 6.65 -7.77 16.19
CA SER A 180 7.92 -8.26 16.72
C SER A 180 8.86 -8.79 15.63
N GLN A 181 8.32 -9.24 14.50
CA GLN A 181 9.07 -9.74 13.34
C GLN A 181 9.45 -8.63 12.34
N PHE A 182 8.92 -7.41 12.50
CA PHE A 182 9.13 -6.31 11.55
C PHE A 182 10.60 -5.84 11.54
N GLN A 183 11.24 -5.87 10.37
CA GLN A 183 12.64 -5.47 10.18
C GLN A 183 12.78 -3.98 9.89
N ARG A 184 13.77 -3.32 10.50
CA ARG A 184 14.11 -1.92 10.21
C ARG A 184 14.92 -1.80 8.92
N ASN A 185 14.74 -0.69 8.21
CA ASN A 185 15.65 -0.27 7.14
C ASN A 185 17.03 0.07 7.71
#